data_AF-A0A350CQD5-F1
#
_entry.id   AF-A0A350CQD5-F1
#
_cell.length_a   1.000
_cell.length_b   1.000
_cell.length_c   1.000
_cell.angle_alpha   90.00
_cell.angle_beta   90.00
_cell.angle_gamma   90.00
#
_symmetry.space_group_name_H-M   'P 1'
#
loop_
_entity.id
_entity.type
_entity.pdbx_description
1 polymer ?
#
loop_
_entity_poly.entity_id
_entity_poly.type
_entity_poly.pdbx_seq_one_letter_code
_entity_poly.pdbx_strand_id
1 'polypeptide(L)' 'MKTIFTAIQAFVADEDGVTAIEYGLIAALVGVAMAGAATLLGDQIEATFTNVKTTLENALK' A
#
# COMPACT_ATOMS: atom_id res chain seq x y z
N MET A 1 -35.65 14.17 -25.83
CA MET A 1 -34.77 13.14 -26.44
C MET A 1 -33.32 13.58 -26.61
N LYS A 2 -33.01 14.88 -26.77
CA LYS A 2 -31.61 15.37 -26.87
C LYS A 2 -30.77 15.08 -25.61
N THR A 3 -31.36 15.20 -24.42
CA THR A 3 -30.68 15.05 -23.12
C THR A 3 -30.09 13.66 -22.86
N ILE A 4 -30.81 12.59 -23.22
CA ILE A 4 -30.31 11.21 -23.06
C ILE A 4 -29.15 10.95 -24.01
N PHE A 5 -29.26 11.42 -25.24
CA PHE A 5 -28.20 11.26 -26.24
C PHE A 5 -26.93 12.01 -25.85
N THR A 6 -27.07 13.22 -25.29
CA THR A 6 -25.96 14.00 -24.72
C THR A 6 -25.34 13.31 -23.50
N ALA A 7 -26.15 12.71 -22.61
CA ALA A 7 -25.64 11.98 -21.45
C ALA A 7 -24.83 10.73 -21.85
N ILE A 8 -25.27 10.00 -22.88
CA ILE A 8 -24.53 8.85 -23.41
C ILE A 8 -23.21 9.30 -24.07
N GLN A 9 -23.22 10.42 -24.80
CA GLN A 9 -21.98 10.97 -25.36
C GLN A 9 -20.99 11.43 -24.28
N ALA A 10 -21.48 12.05 -23.20
CA ALA A 10 -20.64 12.46 -22.07
C ALA A 10 -20.04 11.25 -21.35
N PHE A 11 -20.81 10.18 -21.15
CA PHE A 11 -20.33 8.94 -20.53
C PHE A 11 -19.28 8.21 -21.39
N VAL A 12 -19.45 8.19 -22.72
CA VAL A 12 -18.45 7.59 -23.63
C VAL A 12 -17.17 8.42 -23.71
N ALA A 13 -17.27 9.73 -23.47
CA ALA A 13 -16.12 10.65 -23.42
C ALA A 13 -15.49 10.76 -22.01
N ASP A 14 -16.01 10.04 -21.02
CA ASP A 14 -15.52 10.07 -19.64
C ASP A 14 -14.31 9.13 -19.47
N GLU A 15 -13.11 9.71 -19.37
CA GLU A 15 -11.84 8.99 -19.17
C GLU A 15 -11.48 8.85 -17.68
N ASP A 16 -12.31 9.37 -16.76
CA ASP A 16 -12.08 9.31 -15.31
C ASP A 16 -11.98 7.85 -14.80
N GLY A 17 -12.67 6.91 -15.46
CA GLY A 17 -12.54 5.48 -15.17
C GLY A 17 -11.22 4.84 -15.63
N VAL A 18 -10.62 5.36 -16.70
CA VAL A 18 -9.32 4.90 -17.22
C VAL A 18 -8.19 5.43 -16.34
N THR A 19 -8.27 6.69 -15.92
CA THR A 19 -7.30 7.29 -14.99
C THR A 19 -7.31 6.61 -13.61
N ALA A 20 -8.46 6.11 -13.13
CA ALA A 20 -8.54 5.33 -11.90
C ALA A 20 -7.72 4.03 -11.94
N ILE A 21 -7.56 3.39 -13.11
CA ILE A 21 -6.76 2.18 -13.28
C ILE A 21 -5.26 2.50 -13.23
N GLU A 22 -4.85 3.63 -13.80
CA GLU A 22 -3.46 4.09 -13.79
C GLU A 22 -2.99 4.43 -12.37
N TYR A 23 -3.79 5.24 -11.65
CA TYR A 23 -3.51 5.54 -10.24
C TYR A 23 -3.68 4.31 -9.34
N GLY A 24 -4.59 3.38 -9.70
CA GLY A 24 -4.76 2.10 -9.01
C GLY A 24 -3.50 1.22 -9.07
N LEU A 25 -2.82 1.17 -10.22
CA LEU A 25 -1.57 0.43 -10.38
C LEU A 25 -0.43 1.06 -9.57
N ILE A 26 -0.32 2.38 -9.56
CA ILE A 26 0.67 3.10 -8.75
C ILE A 26 0.41 2.86 -7.25
N ALA A 27 -0.85 2.95 -6.82
CA ALA A 27 -1.23 2.66 -5.45
C ALA A 27 -0.90 1.22 -5.03
N ALA A 28 -1.11 0.24 -5.92
CA ALA A 28 -0.73 -1.15 -5.68
C ALA A 28 0.78 -1.31 -5.52
N LEU A 29 1.59 -0.68 -6.38
CA LEU A 29 3.06 -0.72 -6.29
C LEU A 29 3.57 -0.08 -5.00
N VAL A 30 3.04 1.08 -4.61
CA VAL A 30 3.38 1.75 -3.35
C VAL A 30 2.97 0.88 -2.16
N GLY A 31 1.79 0.26 -2.20
CA GLY A 31 1.31 -0.64 -1.16
C GLY A 31 2.22 -1.85 -0.95
N VAL A 32 2.67 -2.49 -2.04
CA VAL A 32 3.62 -3.62 -1.96
C VAL A 32 4.98 -3.17 -1.41
N ALA A 33 5.49 -2.01 -1.84
CA ALA A 33 6.73 -1.47 -1.32
C ALA A 33 6.64 -1.16 0.18
N MET A 34 5.53 -0.56 0.63
CA MET A 34 5.28 -0.29 2.04
C MET A 34 5.16 -1.57 2.86
N ALA A 35 4.48 -2.60 2.35
CA ALA A 35 4.38 -3.90 3.01
C ALA A 35 5.77 -4.53 3.21
N GLY A 36 6.60 -4.53 2.17
CA GLY A 36 7.97 -5.04 2.26
C GLY A 36 8.85 -4.25 3.26
N ALA A 37 8.75 -2.92 3.25
CA ALA A 37 9.46 -2.08 4.20
C ALA A 37 9.02 -2.32 5.66
N ALA A 38 7.71 -2.50 5.88
CA ALA A 38 7.16 -2.82 7.20
C ALA A 38 7.64 -4.18 7.71
N THR A 39 7.74 -5.19 6.85
CA THR A 39 8.31 -6.50 7.21
C THR A 39 9.76 -6.37 7.68
N LEU A 40 10.62 -5.73 6.88
CA LEU A 40 12.03 -5.57 7.23
C LEU A 40 12.23 -4.78 8.53
N LEU A 41 11.43 -3.73 8.74
CA LEU A 41 11.46 -2.97 9.98
C LEU A 41 11.00 -3.82 11.17
N GLY A 42 9.95 -4.63 10.98
CA GLY A 42 9.46 -5.57 11.98
C GLY A 42 10.55 -6.54 12.44
N ASP A 43 11.25 -7.16 11.50
CA ASP A 43 12.35 -8.09 11.77
C ASP A 43 13.48 -7.44 12.59
N GLN A 44 13.84 -6.19 12.26
CA GLN A 44 14.87 -5.44 12.98
C GLN A 44 14.44 -5.08 14.42
N ILE A 45 13.18 -4.71 14.60
CA ILE A 45 12.61 -4.45 15.93
C ILE A 45 12.62 -5.73 16.76
N GLU A 46 12.15 -6.84 16.20
CA GLU A 46 12.14 -8.15 16.88
C GLU A 46 13.56 -8.58 17.27
N ALA A 47 14.52 -8.46 16.36
CA ALA A 47 15.92 -8.77 16.64
C ALA A 47 16.47 -7.90 17.77
N THR A 48 16.15 -6.61 17.77
CA THR A 48 16.58 -5.67 18.82
C THR A 48 16.05 -6.08 20.19
N PHE A 49 14.75 -6.34 20.31
CA PHE A 49 14.16 -6.74 21.60
C PHE A 49 14.61 -8.14 22.03
N THR A 50 14.85 -9.05 21.09
CA THR A 50 15.42 -10.37 21.38
C THR A 50 16.82 -10.24 21.97
N ASN A 51 17.67 -9.39 21.39
CA ASN A 51 19.01 -9.13 21.91
C ASN A 51 18.98 -8.55 23.32
N VAL A 52 18.07 -7.59 23.59
CA VAL A 52 17.86 -7.02 24.92
C VAL A 52 17.44 -8.11 25.91
N LYS A 53 16.45 -8.94 25.55
CA LYS A 53 15.99 -10.06 26.37
C LYS A 53 17.15 -11.02 26.70
N THR A 54 17.89 -11.48 25.70
CA THR A 54 19.01 -12.40 25.87
C THR A 54 20.10 -11.81 26.76
N THR A 55 20.41 -10.53 26.59
CA THR A 55 21.41 -9.84 27.41
C THR A 55 20.97 -9.80 28.88
N LEU A 56 19.70 -9.48 29.14
CA LEU A 56 19.15 -9.46 30.49
C LEU A 56 19.14 -10.86 31.12
N GLU A 57 18.69 -11.89 30.38
CA GLU A 57 18.70 -13.27 30.85
C GLU A 57 20.11 -13.77 31.21
N ASN A 58 21.12 -13.37 30.44
CA ASN A 58 22.50 -13.74 30.71
C ASN A 58 23.09 -12.99 31.92
N ALA A 59 22.67 -11.75 32.17
CA ALA A 59 23.13 -10.97 33.33
C ALA A 59 22.50 -11.45 34.66
N LEU A 60 21.38 -12.17 34.60
CA LEU A 60 20.67 -12.73 35.76
C LEU A 60 21.14 -14.13 36.15
N LYS A 61 21.98 -14.77 35.34
CA LYS A 61 22.61 -16.06 35.62
C LYS A 61 23.96 -15.85 36.30
#